data_AF-E3NBR4-F1
#
_entry.id   AF-E3NBR4-F1
#
_cell.length_a   1.000
_cell.length_b   1.000
_cell.length_c   1.000
_cell.angle_alpha   90.00
_cell.angle_beta   90.00
_cell.angle_gamma   90.00
#
_symmetry.space_group_name_H-M   'P 1'
#
loop_
_entity.id
_entity.type
_entity.pdbx_description
1 polymer ?
#
loop_
_entity_poly.entity_id
_entity_poly.type
_entity_poly.pdbx_seq_one_letter_code
_entity_poly.pdbx_strand_id
1 'polypeptide(L)'
;MSFKCQVCDGPASGVHFGADVCRACSAFFRRSVSRSHVYKCKGQRSCEIVSENSIRIANQRVNILFNVLKNACFEIFIKCFTIYIRPLLEYGTIISSPITKEQIRKLESFQKSFVFRVFKKFHINYSSYFDSLLHCHLESLERRRLLLDLSFMYKLLVSKEIIIPNISFVKFSNVSNLRRHNFHIRSLLSNSSKIGSQFLINRTLRCWNALPSHFFPQRPSSIVFKSHIASYNFDNFLILNNFNF
;
A
#
# COMPACT_ATOMS: atom_id res chain seq x y z
N MET A 1 4.46 -7.44 26.43
CA MET A 1 3.32 -8.29 26.04
C MET A 1 2.47 -7.53 25.03
N SER A 2 2.19 -8.11 23.86
CA SER A 2 1.28 -7.52 22.88
C SER A 2 -0.15 -7.91 23.26
N PHE A 3 -0.94 -6.97 23.76
CA PHE A 3 -2.35 -7.21 24.07
C PHE A 3 -3.16 -7.39 22.77
N LYS A 4 -4.18 -8.26 22.81
CA LYS A 4 -5.11 -8.47 21.70
C LYS A 4 -6.30 -7.53 21.84
N CYS A 5 -6.81 -7.03 20.72
CA CYS A 5 -8.00 -6.21 20.67
C CYS A 5 -9.21 -7.07 21.02
N GLN A 6 -9.95 -6.71 22.06
CA GLN A 6 -11.12 -7.47 22.53
C GLN A 6 -12.34 -7.40 21.59
N VAL A 7 -12.25 -6.68 20.48
CA VAL A 7 -13.31 -6.51 19.48
C VAL A 7 -13.01 -7.28 18.19
N CYS A 8 -11.74 -7.36 17.79
CA CYS A 8 -11.35 -7.95 16.51
C CYS A 8 -10.15 -8.90 16.58
N ASP A 9 -9.64 -9.19 17.78
CA ASP A 9 -8.46 -10.04 18.04
C ASP A 9 -7.15 -9.60 17.36
N GLY A 10 -7.14 -8.45 16.69
CA GLY A 10 -5.94 -7.82 16.15
C GLY A 10 -5.02 -7.27 17.24
N PRO A 11 -3.84 -6.72 16.89
CA PRO A 11 -2.96 -6.10 17.88
C PRO A 11 -3.63 -4.87 18.52
N ALA A 12 -3.78 -4.88 19.84
CA ALA A 12 -4.30 -3.74 20.58
C ALA A 12 -3.27 -2.59 20.59
N SER A 13 -3.76 -1.36 20.52
CA SER A 13 -2.91 -0.16 20.63
C SER A 13 -2.86 0.40 22.05
N GLY A 14 -3.67 -0.16 22.97
CA GLY A 14 -3.90 0.31 24.33
C GLY A 14 -5.39 0.35 24.67
N VAL A 15 -5.69 0.84 25.88
CA VAL A 15 -7.07 0.96 26.38
C VAL A 15 -7.75 2.19 25.77
N HIS A 16 -8.88 1.97 25.09
CA HIS A 16 -9.76 3.04 24.63
C HIS A 16 -11.20 2.72 25.01
N PHE A 17 -11.91 3.70 25.59
CA PHE A 17 -13.29 3.53 26.05
C PHE A 17 -13.47 2.34 27.03
N GLY A 18 -12.45 2.09 27.87
CA GLY A 18 -12.48 1.05 28.90
C GLY A 18 -12.13 -0.37 28.42
N ALA A 19 -11.78 -0.57 27.15
CA ALA A 19 -11.40 -1.88 26.60
C ALA A 19 -10.05 -1.82 25.88
N ASP A 20 -9.29 -2.92 25.91
CA ASP A 20 -8.06 -3.07 25.13
C ASP A 20 -8.42 -3.27 23.66
N VAL A 21 -8.19 -2.25 22.83
CA VAL A 21 -8.66 -2.25 21.44
C VAL A 21 -7.62 -1.72 20.45
N CYS A 22 -7.72 -2.14 19.20
CA CYS A 22 -6.94 -1.56 18.11
C CYS A 22 -7.46 -0.16 17.75
N ARG A 23 -6.63 0.67 17.10
CA ARG A 23 -7.02 2.04 16.70
C ARG A 23 -8.23 2.07 15.77
N ALA A 24 -8.41 1.04 14.94
CA ALA A 24 -9.54 0.94 14.02
C ALA A 24 -10.88 0.73 14.75
N CYS A 25 -10.93 -0.21 15.70
CA CYS A 25 -12.12 -0.46 16.53
C CYS A 25 -12.48 0.77 17.38
N SER A 26 -11.47 1.42 17.99
CA SER A 26 -11.66 2.67 18.73
C SER A 26 -12.26 3.79 17.86
N ALA A 27 -11.72 3.99 16.66
CA ALA A 27 -12.21 5.03 15.76
C ALA A 27 -13.62 4.73 15.20
N PHE A 28 -13.94 3.46 14.95
CA PHE A 28 -15.28 3.04 14.54
C PHE A 28 -16.32 3.33 15.63
N PHE A 29 -16.05 2.91 16.87
CA PHE A 29 -16.93 3.14 18.00
C PHE A 29 -17.23 4.63 18.20
N ARG A 30 -16.20 5.47 18.24
CA ARG A 30 -16.35 6.92 18.39
C ARG A 30 -17.25 7.55 17.31
N ARG A 31 -17.13 7.11 16.05
CA ARG A 31 -17.96 7.62 14.93
C ARG A 31 -19.41 7.14 15.02
N SER A 32 -19.62 5.89 15.43
CA SER A 32 -20.96 5.33 15.60
C SER A 32 -21.74 6.06 16.69
N VAL A 33 -21.10 6.34 17.82
CA VAL A 33 -21.71 7.07 18.96
C VAL A 33 -21.95 8.53 18.61
N SER A 34 -20.95 9.25 18.09
CA SER A 34 -21.08 10.69 17.78
C SER A 34 -22.13 11.01 16.72
N ARG A 35 -22.43 10.07 15.82
CA ARG A 35 -23.43 10.24 14.75
C ARG A 35 -24.76 9.54 15.05
N SER A 36 -24.91 8.95 16.23
CA SER A 36 -26.10 8.17 16.63
C SER A 36 -26.51 7.14 15.57
N HIS A 37 -25.53 6.45 14.98
CA HIS A 37 -25.76 5.64 13.79
C HIS A 37 -26.39 4.29 14.17
N VAL A 38 -27.56 3.99 13.59
CA VAL A 38 -28.26 2.71 13.78
C VAL A 38 -27.92 1.75 12.63
N TYR A 39 -27.21 0.66 12.92
CA TYR A 39 -26.82 -0.33 11.91
C TYR A 39 -27.84 -1.47 11.82
N LYS A 40 -28.23 -1.84 10.59
CA LYS A 40 -29.06 -3.03 10.31
C LYS A 40 -28.20 -4.12 9.68
N CYS A 41 -28.10 -5.28 10.35
CA CYS A 41 -27.43 -6.45 9.77
C CYS A 41 -28.30 -7.05 8.65
N LYS A 42 -27.70 -7.28 7.48
CA LYS A 42 -28.36 -7.92 6.33
C LYS A 42 -28.23 -9.46 6.31
N GLY A 43 -27.43 -10.02 7.22
CA GLY A 43 -27.25 -11.47 7.39
C GLY A 43 -27.88 -11.98 8.69
N GLN A 44 -27.38 -13.09 9.20
CA GLN A 44 -27.91 -13.76 10.40
C GLN A 44 -27.39 -13.20 11.74
N ARG A 45 -26.74 -12.02 11.73
CA ARG A 45 -26.09 -11.41 12.92
C ARG A 45 -25.02 -12.28 13.59
N SER A 46 -24.49 -13.29 12.88
CA SER A 46 -23.44 -14.22 13.32
C SER A 46 -22.06 -13.91 12.72
N CYS A 47 -21.84 -12.67 12.27
CA CYS A 47 -20.58 -12.28 11.65
C CYS A 47 -19.45 -12.27 12.69
N GLU A 48 -18.45 -13.13 12.50
CA GLU A 48 -17.23 -13.12 13.30
C GLU A 48 -16.40 -11.87 12.96
N ILE A 49 -16.25 -10.97 13.94
CA ILE A 49 -15.46 -9.74 13.81
C ILE A 49 -14.01 -10.11 14.07
N VAL A 50 -13.28 -10.46 13.01
CA VAL A 50 -11.82 -10.65 13.07
C VAL A 50 -11.17 -9.40 12.50
N SER A 51 -9.93 -9.10 12.90
CA SER A 51 -9.09 -8.05 12.30
C SER A 51 -8.87 -8.41 10.84
N GLU A 52 -9.82 -8.03 9.99
CA GLU A 52 -9.85 -8.48 8.61
C GLU A 52 -8.67 -7.87 7.86
N ASN A 53 -7.67 -8.71 7.67
CA ASN A 53 -6.57 -8.53 6.74
C ASN A 53 -7.16 -8.15 5.37
N SER A 54 -6.79 -7.00 4.80
CA SER A 54 -7.32 -6.51 3.51
C SER A 54 -7.32 -7.58 2.39
N ILE A 55 -6.40 -8.54 2.50
CA ILE A 55 -6.30 -9.73 1.66
C ILE A 55 -7.56 -10.61 1.72
N ARG A 56 -8.19 -10.82 2.88
CA ARG A 56 -9.43 -11.60 3.03
C ARG A 56 -10.59 -10.96 2.29
N ILE A 57 -10.80 -9.65 2.48
CA ILE A 57 -11.83 -8.87 1.78
C ILE A 57 -11.58 -8.91 0.27
N ALA A 58 -10.32 -8.73 -0.14
CA ALA A 58 -9.93 -8.82 -1.53
C ALA A 58 -10.21 -10.22 -2.13
N ASN A 59 -9.96 -11.30 -1.39
CA ASN A 59 -10.22 -12.67 -1.83
C ASN A 59 -11.72 -12.92 -2.03
N GLN A 60 -12.56 -12.41 -1.12
CA GLN A 60 -14.02 -12.47 -1.29
C GLN A 60 -14.45 -11.75 -2.57
N ARG A 61 -13.91 -10.56 -2.85
CA ARG A 61 -14.20 -9.82 -4.10
C ARG A 61 -13.74 -10.57 -5.34
N VAL A 62 -12.58 -11.22 -5.32
CA VAL A 62 -12.13 -12.08 -6.44
C VAL A 62 -13.14 -13.20 -6.67
N ASN A 63 -13.59 -13.89 -5.63
CA ASN A 63 -14.53 -14.99 -5.78
C ASN A 63 -15.87 -14.53 -6.36
N ILE A 64 -16.41 -13.40 -5.89
CA ILE A 64 -17.61 -12.78 -6.45
C ILE A 64 -17.39 -12.44 -7.93
N LEU A 65 -16.26 -11.80 -8.26
CA LEU A 65 -15.91 -11.39 -9.61
C LEU A 65 -15.89 -12.59 -10.57
N PHE A 66 -15.23 -13.69 -10.21
CA PHE A 66 -15.20 -14.90 -11.04
C PHE A 66 -16.56 -15.60 -11.16
N ASN A 67 -17.42 -15.50 -10.15
CA ASN A 67 -18.76 -16.07 -10.18
C ASN A 67 -19.74 -15.26 -11.03
N VAL A 68 -19.62 -13.92 -11.03
CA VAL A 68 -20.51 -13.02 -11.77
C VAL A 68 -20.05 -12.87 -13.22
N LEU A 69 -18.74 -12.71 -13.45
CA LEU A 69 -18.17 -12.42 -14.77
C LEU A 69 -17.83 -13.70 -15.55
N LYS A 70 -18.75 -14.66 -15.60
CA LYS A 70 -18.50 -15.96 -16.25
C LYS A 70 -18.13 -15.83 -17.73
N ASN A 71 -18.78 -14.89 -18.44
CA ASN A 71 -18.62 -14.70 -19.89
C ASN A 71 -17.86 -13.42 -20.25
N ALA A 72 -17.25 -12.73 -19.27
CA ALA A 72 -16.50 -11.51 -19.54
C ALA A 72 -15.16 -11.83 -20.23
N CYS A 73 -14.68 -10.91 -21.07
CA CYS A 73 -13.37 -11.02 -21.72
C CYS A 73 -12.21 -10.73 -20.75
N PHE A 74 -11.00 -11.07 -21.18
CA PHE A 74 -9.76 -10.96 -20.39
C PHE A 74 -9.56 -9.55 -19.82
N GLU A 75 -9.77 -8.52 -20.65
CA GLU A 75 -9.55 -7.11 -20.30
C GLU A 75 -10.51 -6.67 -19.19
N ILE A 76 -11.74 -7.19 -19.16
CA ILE A 76 -12.72 -6.87 -18.13
C ILE A 76 -12.25 -7.41 -16.77
N PHE A 77 -11.69 -8.63 -16.72
CA PHE A 77 -11.14 -9.17 -15.48
C PHE A 77 -10.02 -8.30 -14.92
N ILE A 78 -9.08 -7.90 -15.79
CA ILE A 78 -7.98 -7.02 -15.40
C ILE A 78 -8.51 -5.67 -14.93
N LYS A 79 -9.43 -5.03 -15.69
CA LYS A 79 -10.06 -3.75 -15.30
C LYS A 79 -10.78 -3.86 -13.96
N CYS A 80 -11.60 -4.88 -13.73
CA CYS A 80 -12.29 -5.08 -12.47
C CYS A 80 -11.32 -5.30 -11.30
N PHE A 81 -10.21 -5.99 -11.52
CA PHE A 81 -9.15 -6.07 -10.52
C PHE A 81 -8.56 -4.70 -10.19
N THR A 82 -8.25 -3.90 -11.22
CA THR A 82 -7.70 -2.54 -11.03
C THR A 82 -8.65 -1.62 -10.26
N ILE A 83 -9.96 -1.73 -10.50
CA ILE A 83 -10.98 -0.79 -9.98
C ILE A 83 -11.50 -1.24 -8.60
N TYR A 84 -11.77 -2.54 -8.41
CA TYR A 84 -12.51 -3.02 -7.24
C TYR A 84 -11.64 -3.74 -6.22
N ILE A 85 -10.54 -4.36 -6.63
CA ILE A 85 -9.77 -5.25 -5.75
C ILE A 85 -8.49 -4.57 -5.31
N ARG A 86 -7.70 -4.04 -6.26
CA ARG A 86 -6.42 -3.40 -5.97
C ARG A 86 -6.49 -2.26 -4.96
N PRO A 87 -7.52 -1.37 -4.97
CA PRO A 87 -7.60 -0.32 -3.96
C PRO A 87 -7.70 -0.86 -2.53
N LEU A 88 -8.26 -2.05 -2.32
CA LEU A 88 -8.28 -2.68 -0.99
C LEU A 88 -6.89 -3.08 -0.51
N LEU A 89 -6.04 -3.53 -1.44
CA LEU A 89 -4.67 -3.97 -1.15
C LEU A 89 -3.72 -2.80 -0.95
N GLU A 90 -4.00 -1.67 -1.61
CA GLU A 90 -3.22 -0.43 -1.52
C GLU A 90 -3.69 0.50 -0.39
N TYR A 91 -4.90 0.25 0.13
CA TYR A 91 -5.46 1.03 1.20
C TYR A 91 -4.55 1.02 2.43
N GLY A 92 -4.18 2.22 2.89
CA GLY A 92 -3.39 2.40 4.09
C GLY A 92 -1.89 2.12 3.92
N THR A 93 -1.39 1.85 2.70
CA THR A 93 0.05 1.57 2.48
C THR A 93 0.95 2.66 3.04
N ILE A 94 0.56 3.93 2.91
CA ILE A 94 1.33 5.09 3.41
C ILE A 94 1.55 5.00 4.93
N ILE A 95 0.54 4.52 5.67
CA ILE A 95 0.58 4.41 7.13
C ILE A 95 1.30 3.12 7.56
N SER A 96 0.97 2.00 6.91
CA SER A 96 1.48 0.68 7.25
C SER A 96 1.75 -0.09 5.96
N SER A 97 3.02 -0.12 5.54
CA SER A 97 3.47 -0.94 4.41
C SER A 97 4.26 -2.13 4.93
N PRO A 98 4.05 -3.33 4.36
CA PRO A 98 4.97 -4.47 4.51
C PRO A 98 6.41 -4.06 4.18
N ILE A 99 7.36 -4.54 4.98
CA ILE A 99 8.81 -4.33 4.76
C ILE A 99 9.57 -5.63 4.73
N THR A 100 9.18 -6.61 5.55
CA THR A 100 9.86 -7.89 5.52
C THR A 100 9.50 -8.63 4.23
N LYS A 101 10.49 -9.35 3.67
CA LYS A 101 10.30 -10.16 2.47
C LYS A 101 9.09 -11.09 2.59
N GLU A 102 8.87 -11.68 3.76
CA GLU A 102 7.72 -12.56 4.02
C GLU A 102 6.38 -11.83 3.89
N GLN A 103 6.22 -10.65 4.51
CA GLN A 103 4.98 -9.87 4.43
C GLN A 103 4.72 -9.38 3.00
N ILE A 104 5.78 -8.95 2.31
CA ILE A 104 5.70 -8.52 0.90
C ILE A 104 5.26 -9.69 0.02
N ARG A 105 5.88 -10.87 0.16
CA ARG A 105 5.47 -12.09 -0.55
C ARG A 105 4.02 -12.45 -0.28
N LYS A 106 3.56 -12.36 0.98
CA LYS A 106 2.17 -12.67 1.34
C LYS A 106 1.17 -11.77 0.60
N LEU A 107 1.48 -10.48 0.50
CA LEU A 107 0.64 -9.53 -0.24
C LEU A 107 0.74 -9.76 -1.75
N GLU A 108 1.93 -10.00 -2.28
CA GLU A 108 2.15 -10.24 -3.72
C GLU A 108 1.53 -11.56 -4.20
N SER A 109 1.54 -12.60 -3.36
CA SER A 109 0.90 -13.90 -3.63
C SER A 109 -0.60 -13.78 -3.91
N PHE A 110 -1.26 -12.75 -3.37
CA PHE A 110 -2.65 -12.44 -3.74
C PHE A 110 -2.77 -12.10 -5.23
N GLN A 111 -1.95 -11.17 -5.72
CA GLN A 111 -1.97 -10.77 -7.13
C GLN A 111 -1.52 -11.93 -8.04
N LYS A 112 -0.50 -12.70 -7.62
CA LYS A 112 -0.09 -13.94 -8.30
C LYS A 112 -1.25 -14.93 -8.46
N SER A 113 -2.00 -15.18 -7.39
CA SER A 113 -3.17 -16.07 -7.41
C SER A 113 -4.27 -15.55 -8.35
N PHE A 114 -4.57 -14.25 -8.30
CA PHE A 114 -5.54 -13.65 -9.22
C PHE A 114 -5.13 -13.80 -10.69
N VAL A 115 -3.89 -13.42 -11.03
CA VAL A 115 -3.37 -13.50 -12.40
C VAL A 115 -3.36 -14.95 -12.91
N PHE A 116 -2.91 -15.89 -12.08
CA PHE A 116 -2.93 -17.31 -12.42
C PHE A 116 -4.34 -17.82 -12.73
N ARG A 117 -5.34 -17.44 -11.93
CA ARG A 117 -6.75 -17.81 -12.16
C ARG A 117 -7.29 -17.23 -13.47
N VAL A 118 -6.92 -15.98 -13.79
CA VAL A 118 -7.29 -15.35 -15.07
C VAL A 118 -6.65 -16.12 -16.23
N PHE A 119 -5.36 -16.40 -16.18
CA PHE A 119 -4.65 -17.14 -17.23
C PHE A 119 -5.26 -18.52 -17.47
N LYS A 120 -5.55 -19.25 -16.39
CA LYS A 120 -6.27 -20.54 -16.47
C LYS A 120 -7.64 -20.42 -17.11
N LYS A 121 -8.41 -19.37 -16.78
CA LYS A 121 -9.76 -19.14 -17.34
C LYS A 121 -9.73 -18.87 -18.85
N PHE A 122 -8.70 -18.20 -19.35
CA PHE A 122 -8.57 -17.83 -20.76
C PHE A 122 -7.61 -18.74 -21.55
N HIS A 123 -7.19 -19.87 -20.97
CA HIS A 123 -6.28 -20.83 -21.60
C HIS A 123 -4.94 -20.23 -22.06
N ILE A 124 -4.45 -19.22 -21.34
CA ILE A 124 -3.16 -18.57 -21.61
C ILE A 124 -2.06 -19.32 -20.86
N ASN A 125 -0.91 -19.56 -21.51
CA ASN A 125 0.24 -20.19 -20.87
C ASN A 125 0.81 -19.29 -19.76
N TYR A 126 1.05 -19.87 -18.58
CA TYR A 126 1.63 -19.15 -17.44
C TYR A 126 3.12 -19.50 -17.33
N SER A 127 3.99 -18.64 -17.87
CA SER A 127 5.45 -18.83 -17.82
C SER A 127 6.04 -18.46 -16.46
N SER A 128 5.91 -17.20 -16.07
CA SER A 128 6.39 -16.64 -14.81
C SER A 128 5.45 -15.54 -14.33
N TYR A 129 5.52 -15.20 -13.04
CA TYR A 129 4.67 -14.15 -12.47
C TYR A 129 4.89 -12.80 -13.16
N PHE A 130 6.14 -12.38 -13.30
CA PHE A 130 6.45 -11.06 -13.85
C PHE A 130 6.18 -10.98 -15.35
N ASP A 131 6.39 -12.05 -16.12
CA ASP A 131 5.97 -12.09 -17.53
C ASP A 131 4.44 -12.00 -17.66
N SER A 132 3.70 -12.69 -16.80
CA SER A 132 2.24 -12.60 -16.76
C SER A 132 1.76 -11.20 -16.38
N LEU A 133 2.48 -10.48 -15.51
CA LEU A 133 2.19 -9.07 -15.22
C LEU A 133 2.36 -8.17 -16.44
N LEU A 134 3.43 -8.36 -17.23
CA LEU A 134 3.64 -7.63 -18.49
C LEU A 134 2.48 -7.86 -19.45
N HIS A 135 2.05 -9.12 -19.61
CA HIS A 135 0.90 -9.48 -20.45
C HIS A 135 -0.43 -8.87 -19.93
N CYS A 136 -0.59 -8.73 -18.61
CA CYS A 136 -1.79 -8.11 -18.04
C CYS A 136 -1.74 -6.57 -18.05
N HIS A 137 -0.63 -5.96 -18.45
CA HIS A 137 -0.36 -4.53 -18.22
C HIS A 137 -0.53 -4.14 -16.74
N LEU A 138 -0.04 -4.99 -15.84
CA LEU A 138 -0.07 -4.78 -14.39
C LEU A 138 1.34 -4.54 -13.86
N GLU A 139 1.45 -3.69 -12.83
CA GLU A 139 2.66 -3.58 -12.03
C GLU A 139 2.54 -4.46 -10.78
N SER A 140 3.68 -4.89 -10.22
CA SER A 140 3.70 -5.58 -8.92
C SER A 140 3.11 -4.69 -7.83
N LEU A 141 2.46 -5.29 -6.83
CA LEU A 141 1.93 -4.51 -5.71
C LEU A 141 3.06 -3.83 -4.95
N GLU A 142 4.24 -4.46 -4.88
CA GLU A 142 5.43 -3.85 -4.29
C GLU A 142 5.85 -2.56 -4.98
N ARG A 143 6.01 -2.56 -6.31
CA ARG A 143 6.34 -1.37 -7.08
C ARG A 143 5.29 -0.28 -6.87
N ARG A 144 4.01 -0.66 -6.88
CA ARG A 144 2.90 0.28 -6.71
C ARG A 144 2.91 0.95 -5.34
N ARG A 145 3.19 0.21 -4.26
CA ARG A 145 3.34 0.80 -2.91
C ARG A 145 4.49 1.81 -2.86
N LEU A 146 5.63 1.51 -3.47
CA LEU A 146 6.76 2.43 -3.57
C LEU A 146 6.38 3.72 -4.30
N LEU A 147 5.68 3.62 -5.44
CA LEU A 147 5.22 4.79 -6.20
C LEU A 147 4.23 5.66 -5.40
N LEU A 148 3.31 5.02 -4.67
CA LEU A 148 2.36 5.71 -3.79
C LEU A 148 3.09 6.45 -2.66
N ASP A 149 4.08 5.81 -2.06
CA ASP A 149 4.88 6.38 -1.00
C ASP A 149 5.71 7.59 -1.49
N LEU A 150 6.39 7.48 -2.63
CA LEU A 150 7.14 8.60 -3.24
C LEU A 150 6.21 9.75 -3.64
N SER A 151 5.04 9.43 -4.21
CA SER A 151 4.02 10.42 -4.56
C SER A 151 3.54 11.19 -3.32
N PHE A 152 3.34 10.49 -2.21
CA PHE A 152 2.94 11.11 -0.95
C PHE A 152 4.06 11.98 -0.38
N MET A 153 5.32 11.49 -0.40
CA MET A 153 6.49 12.26 0.01
C MET A 153 6.61 13.58 -0.77
N TYR A 154 6.38 13.55 -2.09
CA TYR A 154 6.39 14.75 -2.92
C TYR A 154 5.29 15.74 -2.53
N LYS A 155 4.06 15.26 -2.32
CA LYS A 155 2.93 16.09 -1.88
C LYS A 155 3.16 16.74 -0.52
N LEU A 156 3.83 16.04 0.38
CA LEU A 156 4.16 16.52 1.72
C LEU A 156 5.34 17.52 1.72
N LEU A 157 6.40 17.19 1.00
CA LEU A 157 7.68 17.88 1.11
C LEU A 157 7.86 18.98 0.08
N VAL A 158 7.39 18.79 -1.15
CA VAL A 158 7.66 19.68 -2.29
C VAL A 158 6.43 20.48 -2.68
N SER A 159 5.32 19.85 -3.10
CA SER A 159 4.15 20.60 -3.59
C SER A 159 3.25 21.16 -2.49
N LYS A 160 3.46 20.75 -1.23
CA LYS A 160 2.70 21.24 -0.06
C LYS A 160 1.18 21.07 -0.19
N GLU A 161 0.72 20.13 -1.02
CA GLU A 161 -0.69 19.73 -1.11
C GLU A 161 -1.19 19.07 0.18
N ILE A 162 -0.27 18.46 0.94
CA ILE A 162 -0.55 17.83 2.23
C ILE A 162 0.23 18.57 3.31
N ILE A 163 -0.50 19.14 4.26
CA ILE A 163 0.08 19.88 5.37
C ILE A 163 -0.08 19.04 6.63
N ILE A 164 1.05 18.66 7.24
CA ILE A 164 1.08 18.03 8.56
C ILE A 164 1.66 19.07 9.53
N PRO A 165 0.94 19.46 10.58
CA PRO A 165 1.51 20.33 11.60
C PRO A 165 2.70 19.61 12.25
N ASN A 166 3.86 20.28 12.29
CA ASN A 166 5.12 19.78 12.83
C ASN A 166 5.72 18.58 12.07
N ILE A 167 6.23 18.80 10.85
CA ILE A 167 7.11 17.86 10.13
C ILE A 167 8.52 17.89 10.74
N SER A 168 8.64 17.61 12.04
CA SER A 168 9.92 17.60 12.77
C SER A 168 10.73 16.32 12.54
N PHE A 169 10.22 15.40 11.71
CA PHE A 169 10.84 14.10 11.44
C PHE A 169 11.73 14.05 10.18
N VAL A 170 11.78 15.13 9.39
CA VAL A 170 12.59 15.24 8.15
C VAL A 170 13.41 16.53 8.18
N LYS A 171 14.69 16.43 7.79
CA LYS A 171 15.57 17.58 7.57
C LYS A 171 16.03 17.63 6.12
N PHE A 172 15.87 18.78 5.47
CA PHE A 172 16.46 19.03 4.15
C PHE A 172 17.97 19.24 4.28
N SER A 173 18.74 18.69 3.34
CA SER A 173 20.18 18.87 3.30
C SER A 173 20.51 20.26 2.74
N ASN A 174 21.01 21.18 3.57
CA ASN A 174 21.44 22.52 3.16
C ASN A 174 22.75 22.54 2.34
N VAL A 175 23.34 21.38 2.06
CA VAL A 175 24.65 21.28 1.40
C VAL A 175 24.47 21.23 -0.11
N SER A 176 24.95 22.27 -0.80
CA SER A 176 25.09 22.41 -2.25
C SER A 176 26.15 21.45 -2.82
N ASN A 177 25.90 20.14 -2.70
CA ASN A 177 26.70 19.16 -3.43
C ASN A 177 26.15 19.03 -4.85
N LEU A 178 26.99 19.31 -5.86
CA LEU A 178 26.67 19.25 -7.30
C LEU A 178 26.04 17.91 -7.75
N ARG A 179 26.23 16.83 -6.99
CA ARG A 179 25.74 15.47 -7.30
C ARG A 179 24.38 15.14 -6.67
N ARG A 180 23.81 16.03 -5.84
CA ARG A 180 22.53 15.79 -5.15
C ARG A 180 21.45 16.68 -5.74
N HIS A 181 20.22 16.16 -5.81
CA HIS A 181 19.07 16.99 -6.15
C HIS A 181 18.68 17.90 -4.96
N ASN A 182 18.02 19.02 -5.27
CA ASN A 182 17.69 20.08 -4.29
C ASN A 182 16.72 19.62 -3.17
N PHE A 183 16.07 18.48 -3.34
CA PHE A 183 15.11 17.92 -2.38
C PHE A 183 15.68 16.75 -1.58
N HIS A 184 17.01 16.64 -1.50
CA HIS A 184 17.65 15.58 -0.73
C HIS A 184 17.32 15.73 0.77
N ILE A 185 16.86 14.65 1.40
CA ILE A 185 16.42 14.64 2.79
C ILE A 185 17.24 13.72 3.69
N ARG A 186 17.16 13.96 4.99
CA ARG A 186 17.62 13.06 6.05
C ARG A 186 16.46 12.79 7.00
N SER A 187 16.35 11.54 7.44
CA SER A 187 15.40 11.16 8.49
C SER A 187 15.94 11.57 9.86
N LEU A 188 15.05 12.10 10.70
CA LEU A 188 15.31 12.35 12.12
C LEU A 188 14.73 11.24 13.01
N LEU A 189 14.08 10.24 12.40
CA LEU A 189 13.50 9.10 13.10
C LEU A 189 14.56 8.02 13.32
N SER A 190 14.52 7.37 14.48
CA SER A 190 15.34 6.18 14.71
C SER A 190 14.96 5.06 13.73
N ASN A 191 15.98 4.40 13.19
CA ASN A 191 15.85 3.23 12.32
C ASN A 191 16.51 1.98 12.95
N SER A 192 16.66 1.96 14.27
CA SER A 192 17.31 0.84 14.98
C SER A 192 16.43 -0.41 15.11
N SER A 193 15.11 -0.28 14.91
CA SER A 193 14.16 -1.39 15.02
C SER A 193 13.41 -1.65 13.72
N LYS A 194 12.89 -2.87 13.55
CA LYS A 194 12.02 -3.24 12.42
C LYS A 194 10.80 -2.32 12.29
N ILE A 195 10.26 -1.84 13.42
CA ILE A 195 9.14 -0.89 13.45
C ILE A 195 9.59 0.49 12.95
N GLY A 196 10.78 0.94 13.35
CA GLY A 196 11.36 2.18 12.86
C GLY A 196 11.51 2.19 11.33
N SER A 197 11.89 1.06 10.74
CA SER A 197 11.98 0.93 9.29
C SER A 197 10.62 1.09 8.59
N GLN A 198 9.50 0.78 9.24
CA GLN A 198 8.14 0.90 8.68
C GLN A 198 7.70 2.33 8.44
N PHE A 199 8.31 3.30 9.11
CA PHE A 199 7.98 4.70 8.88
C PHE A 199 8.25 5.09 7.43
N LEU A 200 7.27 5.77 6.85
CA LEU A 200 7.29 6.20 5.45
C LEU A 200 8.63 6.84 5.05
N ILE A 201 9.13 7.74 5.90
CA ILE A 201 10.40 8.44 5.65
C ILE A 201 11.55 7.44 5.60
N ASN A 202 11.67 6.55 6.57
CA ASN A 202 12.77 5.59 6.66
C ASN A 202 12.77 4.60 5.49
N ARG A 203 11.60 4.05 5.12
CA ARG A 203 11.52 3.08 4.01
C ARG A 203 11.70 3.71 2.62
N THR A 204 11.34 4.98 2.45
CA THR A 204 11.50 5.67 1.15
C THR A 204 12.82 6.40 0.99
N LEU A 205 13.53 6.70 2.09
CA LEU A 205 14.70 7.60 2.11
C LEU A 205 15.74 7.27 1.04
N ARG A 206 16.11 5.99 0.93
CA ARG A 206 17.12 5.51 -0.02
C ARG A 206 16.68 5.75 -1.46
N CYS A 207 15.42 5.44 -1.76
CA CYS A 207 14.85 5.59 -3.09
C CYS A 207 14.68 7.07 -3.46
N TRP A 208 14.11 7.87 -2.56
CA TRP A 208 13.90 9.30 -2.73
C TRP A 208 15.21 10.04 -3.06
N ASN A 209 16.27 9.81 -2.27
CA ASN A 209 17.56 10.47 -2.45
C ASN A 209 18.34 9.99 -3.70
N ALA A 210 17.94 8.86 -4.29
CA ALA A 210 18.53 8.34 -5.52
C ALA A 210 17.83 8.85 -6.79
N LEU A 211 16.70 9.56 -6.66
CA LEU A 211 15.98 10.10 -7.82
C LEU A 211 16.81 11.18 -8.53
N PRO A 212 16.88 11.16 -9.88
CA PRO A 212 17.54 12.22 -10.64
C PRO A 212 16.86 13.58 -10.46
N SER A 213 17.63 14.67 -10.57
CA SER A 213 17.11 16.03 -10.39
C SER A 213 15.97 16.38 -11.37
N HIS A 214 16.04 15.92 -12.62
CA HIS A 214 15.03 16.18 -13.64
C HIS A 214 13.66 15.52 -13.38
N PHE A 215 13.58 14.57 -12.45
CA PHE A 215 12.30 13.98 -12.03
C PHE A 215 11.45 14.97 -11.23
N PHE A 216 12.09 15.95 -10.59
CA PHE A 216 11.40 16.99 -9.84
C PHE A 216 11.05 18.15 -10.79
N PRO A 217 9.76 18.41 -11.05
CA PRO A 217 9.37 19.46 -11.98
C PRO A 217 9.74 20.84 -11.43
N GLN A 218 10.15 21.75 -12.32
CA GLN A 218 10.53 23.12 -11.95
C GLN A 218 9.38 23.86 -11.25
N ARG A 219 8.14 23.66 -11.74
CA ARG A 219 6.93 24.10 -11.05
C ARG A 219 6.33 22.92 -10.28
N PRO A 220 6.03 23.07 -8.97
CA PRO A 220 5.48 21.97 -8.19
C PRO A 220 4.20 21.40 -8.81
N SER A 221 4.24 20.12 -9.18
CA SER A 221 3.11 19.40 -9.77
C SER A 221 3.21 17.92 -9.43
N SER A 222 2.32 17.44 -8.57
CA SER A 222 2.31 16.03 -8.20
C SER A 222 1.91 15.11 -9.35
N ILE A 223 1.19 15.63 -10.35
CA ILE A 223 0.83 14.88 -11.57
C ILE A 223 2.08 14.63 -12.41
N VAL A 224 2.88 15.68 -12.67
CA VAL A 224 4.11 15.57 -13.47
C VAL A 224 5.17 14.73 -12.74
N PHE A 225 5.30 14.92 -11.42
CA PHE A 225 6.20 14.07 -10.63
C PHE A 225 5.80 12.59 -10.71
N LYS A 226 4.51 12.28 -10.61
CA LYS A 226 3.99 10.91 -10.76
C LYS A 226 4.30 10.30 -12.12
N SER A 227 4.14 11.06 -13.20
CA SER A 227 4.47 10.56 -14.55
C SER A 227 5.97 10.30 -14.70
N HIS A 228 6.83 11.16 -14.14
CA HIS A 228 8.28 10.93 -14.17
C HIS A 228 8.65 9.66 -13.41
N ILE A 229 8.24 9.51 -12.14
CA ILE A 229 8.60 8.31 -11.36
C ILE A 229 8.04 7.03 -12.00
N ALA A 230 6.89 7.07 -12.67
CA ALA A 230 6.34 5.90 -13.34
C ALA A 230 7.28 5.30 -14.41
N SER A 231 8.11 6.13 -15.06
CA SER A 231 9.07 5.68 -16.08
C SER A 231 10.42 5.22 -15.51
N TYR A 232 10.67 5.34 -14.20
CA TYR A 232 11.94 4.94 -13.60
C TYR A 232 12.03 3.44 -13.35
N ASN A 233 13.23 2.88 -13.54
CA ASN A 233 13.53 1.52 -13.14
C ASN A 233 13.82 1.48 -11.62
N PHE A 234 12.92 0.83 -10.87
CA PHE A 234 13.03 0.69 -9.41
C PHE A 234 13.57 -0.67 -8.95
N ASP A 235 14.04 -1.54 -9.85
CA ASP A 235 14.39 -2.95 -9.53
C ASP A 235 15.38 -3.06 -8.36
N ASN A 236 16.33 -2.12 -8.26
CA ASN A 236 17.32 -2.05 -7.17
C ASN A 236 16.74 -1.66 -5.79
N PHE A 237 15.47 -1.25 -5.75
CA PHE A 237 14.73 -0.86 -4.55
C PHE A 237 13.60 -1.83 -4.20
N LEU A 238 13.28 -2.78 -5.10
CA LEU A 238 12.29 -3.81 -4.88
C LEU A 238 12.96 -5.06 -4.29
N ILE A 239 12.24 -5.75 -3.40
CA ILE A 239 12.70 -6.98 -2.75
C ILE A 239 12.36 -8.19 -3.61
N LEU A 240 11.22 -8.19 -4.32
CA LEU A 240 10.81 -9.30 -5.17
C LEU A 240 11.36 -9.17 -6.59
N ASN A 241 11.82 -10.28 -7.15
CA ASN A 241 12.31 -10.40 -8.52
C ASN A 241 12.08 -11.81 -9.09
N ASN A 242 12.38 -12.00 -10.39
CA ASN A 242 12.20 -13.27 -11.11
C ASN A 242 12.88 -14.48 -10.45
N PHE A 243 13.98 -14.28 -9.72
CA PHE A 243 14.72 -15.37 -9.10
C PHE A 243 14.18 -15.75 -7.73
N ASN A 244 13.37 -14.88 -7.12
CA ASN A 244 13.01 -15.02 -5.72
C ASN A 244 11.51 -15.01 -5.43
N PHE A 245 10.62 -15.01 -6.44
CA PHE A 245 9.16 -15.05 -6.27
C PHE A 245 8.43 -15.78 -7.40
#